data_AF-A0AAD2PQT4-F1
#
_entry.id   AF-A0AAD2PQT4-F1
#
_cell.length_a   1.000
_cell.length_b   1.000
_cell.length_c   1.000
_cell.angle_alpha   90.00
_cell.angle_beta   90.00
_cell.angle_gamma   90.00
#
_symmetry.space_group_name_H-M   'P 1'
#
loop_
_entity.id
_entity.type
_entity.pdbx_description
1 polymer ?
#
loop_
_entity_poly.entity_id
_entity_poly.type
_entity_poly.pdbx_seq_one_letter_code
_entity_poly.pdbx_strand_id
1 'polypeptide(L)'
;MIETEFLMQIRELFTKQLDRPINGVVKAEQLDEQIIWTELDEYVVTRELDRHLRHFFETYLPGVSHPDDPSVAGKIGIWVSGYFGSGKSHFIKILSYLLGNQKAVNDSQTKVAIEFFKEKISDPLLYGDIHAAVNRNTEVILFNIDSRADTEDKEDAILKVFLRVFNERLGYCADHPHIAHLERELDSRGQYEPFKAKFAELTGSSWEEQRDAYGFCRDEMAKAWAYATGQSDVSSVQSMENLESMFTLDIANFCKWVREYLDRSDPSGDSKRMVFLVDEVGQFIGNNTQMMLKLQT
;
A
#
# COMPACT_ATOMS: atom_id res chain seq x y z
N MET A 1 45.85 2.78 -27.92
CA MET A 1 46.35 1.77 -26.96
C MET A 1 46.26 2.27 -25.52
N ILE A 2 46.63 3.53 -25.23
CA ILE A 2 46.56 4.10 -23.87
C ILE A 2 45.10 4.26 -23.35
N GLU A 3 44.15 4.66 -24.19
CA GLU A 3 42.74 4.83 -23.77
C GLU A 3 42.08 3.51 -23.33
N THR A 4 42.40 2.39 -23.99
CA THR A 4 41.80 1.09 -23.72
C THR A 4 42.32 0.48 -22.41
N GLU A 5 43.60 0.73 -22.10
CA GLU A 5 44.26 0.29 -20.88
C GLU A 5 43.78 1.09 -19.65
N PHE A 6 43.52 2.40 -19.82
CA PHE A 6 42.96 3.26 -18.77
C PHE A 6 41.48 2.97 -18.47
N LEU A 7 40.69 2.61 -19.49
CA LEU A 7 39.29 2.17 -19.33
C LEU A 7 39.17 0.84 -18.56
N MET A 8 40.12 -0.08 -18.74
CA MET A 8 40.19 -1.33 -17.98
C MET A 8 40.42 -1.07 -16.48
N GLN A 9 41.31 -0.14 -16.12
CA GLN A 9 41.61 0.19 -14.73
C GLN A 9 40.42 0.84 -14.00
N ILE A 10 39.66 1.71 -14.68
CA ILE A 10 38.50 2.37 -14.06
C ILE A 10 37.36 1.36 -13.83
N ARG A 11 37.11 0.44 -14.76
CA ARG A 11 36.06 -0.58 -14.59
C ARG A 11 36.30 -1.47 -13.37
N GLU A 12 37.56 -1.79 -13.09
CA GLU A 12 37.97 -2.62 -11.94
C GLU A 12 37.82 -1.92 -10.58
N LEU A 13 37.67 -0.59 -10.54
CA LEU A 13 37.38 0.15 -9.30
C LEU A 13 35.94 -0.02 -8.83
N PHE A 14 35.02 -0.41 -9.72
CA PHE A 14 33.61 -0.53 -9.38
C PHE A 14 33.25 -1.96 -8.98
N THR A 15 32.56 -2.10 -7.86
CA THR A 15 32.00 -3.39 -7.42
C THR A 15 30.98 -3.95 -8.42
N LYS A 16 30.38 -3.10 -9.27
CA LYS A 16 29.32 -3.46 -10.22
C LYS A 16 29.60 -2.94 -11.63
N GLN A 17 29.01 -3.60 -12.64
CA GLN A 17 29.20 -3.26 -14.06
C GLN A 17 28.64 -1.88 -14.41
N LEU A 18 29.42 -1.03 -15.07
CA LEU A 18 29.07 0.37 -15.36
C LEU A 18 27.92 0.56 -16.37
N ASP A 19 27.75 -0.38 -17.28
CA ASP A 19 26.79 -0.37 -18.39
C ASP A 19 25.41 -0.94 -18.03
N ARG A 20 25.19 -1.27 -16.75
CA ARG A 20 23.91 -1.80 -16.27
C ARG A 20 22.81 -0.73 -16.33
N PRO A 21 21.58 -1.10 -16.71
CA PRO A 21 20.45 -0.18 -16.69
C PRO A 21 20.10 0.19 -15.24
N ILE A 22 19.96 1.49 -14.98
CA ILE A 22 19.51 2.02 -13.68
C ILE A 22 18.24 2.82 -13.92
N ASN A 23 17.18 2.51 -13.17
CA ASN A 23 15.96 3.31 -13.20
C ASN A 23 16.21 4.66 -12.55
N GLY A 24 16.19 5.73 -13.36
CA GLY A 24 16.37 7.10 -12.86
C GLY A 24 15.16 7.69 -12.14
N VAL A 25 14.00 6.99 -12.16
CA VAL A 25 12.75 7.47 -11.58
C VAL A 25 12.18 6.42 -10.64
N VAL A 26 11.95 6.83 -9.40
CA VAL A 26 11.32 6.01 -8.35
C VAL A 26 9.80 6.09 -8.54
N LYS A 27 9.17 4.98 -8.91
CA LYS A 27 7.70 4.84 -8.95
C LYS A 27 7.22 3.95 -7.82
N ALA A 28 6.19 4.40 -7.11
CA ALA A 28 5.60 3.69 -5.97
C ALA A 28 4.90 2.39 -6.40
N GLU A 29 4.26 2.36 -7.56
CA GLU A 29 3.44 1.23 -8.03
C GLU A 29 4.22 0.15 -8.79
N GLN A 30 5.55 0.30 -8.95
CA GLN A 30 6.36 -0.60 -9.77
C GLN A 30 6.79 -1.83 -8.95
N LEU A 31 6.06 -2.94 -9.12
CA LEU A 31 6.21 -4.19 -8.35
C LEU A 31 6.84 -5.36 -9.14
N ASP A 32 7.47 -5.09 -10.28
CA ASP A 32 8.16 -6.12 -11.06
C ASP A 32 9.32 -6.72 -10.25
N GLU A 33 9.32 -8.05 -10.06
CA GLU A 33 10.29 -8.78 -9.24
C GLU A 33 11.75 -8.53 -9.66
N GLN A 34 12.02 -8.26 -10.95
CA GLN A 34 13.37 -7.95 -11.46
C GLN A 34 13.80 -6.51 -11.13
N ILE A 35 12.85 -5.58 -11.12
CA ILE A 35 13.10 -4.19 -10.72
C ILE A 35 13.32 -4.13 -9.21
N ILE A 36 12.51 -4.84 -8.42
CA ILE A 36 12.70 -4.97 -6.97
C ILE A 36 14.10 -5.55 -6.69
N TRP A 37 14.50 -6.60 -7.41
CA TRP A 37 15.85 -7.17 -7.28
C TRP A 37 16.92 -6.11 -7.52
N THR A 38 16.82 -5.39 -8.64
CA THR A 38 17.82 -4.39 -9.03
C THR A 38 17.90 -3.27 -7.98
N GLU A 39 16.76 -2.71 -7.56
CA GLU A 39 16.73 -1.65 -6.56
C GLU A 39 17.30 -2.10 -5.20
N LEU A 40 16.91 -3.29 -4.73
CA LEU A 40 17.43 -3.85 -3.49
C LEU A 40 18.92 -4.18 -3.58
N ASP A 41 19.39 -4.73 -4.69
CA ASP A 41 20.80 -5.06 -4.91
C ASP A 41 21.66 -3.80 -5.00
N GLU A 42 21.19 -2.76 -5.69
CA GLU A 42 21.88 -1.47 -5.83
C GLU A 42 21.84 -0.60 -4.57
N TYR A 43 20.91 -0.85 -3.65
CA TYR A 43 20.77 -0.01 -2.46
C TYR A 43 22.01 -0.05 -1.56
N VAL A 44 22.59 1.09 -1.24
CA VAL A 44 23.75 1.19 -0.35
C VAL A 44 23.34 1.80 0.98
N VAL A 45 23.55 1.05 2.07
CA VAL A 45 23.32 1.54 3.43
C VAL A 45 24.53 2.36 3.87
N THR A 46 24.40 3.68 3.80
CA THR A 46 25.40 4.62 4.33
C THR A 46 25.30 4.69 5.86
N ARG A 47 26.30 5.31 6.52
CA ARG A 47 26.25 5.57 7.98
C ARG A 47 25.05 6.42 8.41
N GLU A 48 24.52 7.24 7.51
CA GLU A 48 23.33 8.04 7.79
C GLU A 48 22.06 7.19 7.69
N LEU A 49 21.94 6.39 6.62
CA LEU A 49 20.83 5.46 6.45
C LEU A 49 20.79 4.40 7.56
N ASP A 50 21.94 3.91 8.03
CA ASP A 50 22.02 3.02 9.20
C ASP A 50 21.35 3.62 10.44
N ARG A 51 21.64 4.89 10.75
CA ARG A 51 21.01 5.62 11.86
C ARG A 51 19.50 5.78 11.67
N HIS A 52 19.05 6.06 10.44
CA HIS A 52 17.63 6.18 10.14
C HIS A 52 16.89 4.85 10.25
N LEU A 53 17.46 3.76 9.73
CA LEU A 53 16.92 2.42 9.89
C LEU A 53 16.82 2.05 11.37
N ARG A 54 17.88 2.29 12.15
CA ARG A 54 17.86 2.04 13.59
C ARG A 54 16.72 2.77 14.30
N HIS A 55 16.62 4.08 14.10
CA HIS A 55 15.56 4.87 14.73
C HIS A 55 14.15 4.42 14.29
N PHE A 56 14.00 4.05 13.02
CA PHE A 56 12.75 3.49 12.51
C PHE A 56 12.39 2.20 13.25
N PHE A 57 13.29 1.21 13.30
CA PHE A 57 13.01 -0.11 13.89
C PHE A 57 12.92 -0.06 15.42
N GLU A 58 13.65 0.83 16.10
CA GLU A 58 13.47 1.11 17.52
C GLU A 58 12.05 1.61 17.85
N THR A 59 11.43 2.36 16.94
CA THR A 59 10.06 2.87 17.09
C THR A 59 9.01 1.85 16.66
N TYR A 60 9.26 1.13 15.55
CA TYR A 60 8.31 0.23 14.92
C TYR A 60 8.23 -1.16 15.58
N LEU A 61 9.39 -1.77 15.91
CA LEU A 61 9.46 -3.13 16.43
C LEU A 61 8.68 -3.34 17.75
N PRO A 62 8.64 -2.37 18.69
CA PRO A 62 7.79 -2.50 19.87
C PRO A 62 6.31 -2.67 19.52
N GLY A 63 5.78 -1.93 18.52
CA GLY A 63 4.37 -2.05 18.10
C GLY A 63 4.08 -3.35 17.38
N VAL A 64 5.10 -3.90 16.72
CA VAL A 64 5.10 -5.25 16.14
C VAL A 64 5.14 -6.33 17.23
N SER A 65 5.85 -6.13 18.33
CA SER A 65 6.07 -7.20 19.33
C SER A 65 5.03 -7.20 20.44
N HIS A 66 4.44 -6.03 20.73
CA HIS A 66 3.49 -5.82 21.82
C HIS A 66 2.26 -5.02 21.33
N PRO A 67 1.45 -5.60 20.43
CA PRO A 67 0.32 -4.89 19.81
C PRO A 67 -0.76 -4.47 20.82
N ASP A 68 -0.89 -5.20 21.93
CA ASP A 68 -1.86 -4.91 22.99
C ASP A 68 -1.36 -3.87 24.01
N ASP A 69 -0.11 -3.41 23.91
CA ASP A 69 0.44 -2.39 24.81
C ASP A 69 -0.05 -0.98 24.40
N PRO A 70 -0.93 -0.34 25.19
CA PRO A 70 -1.47 0.98 24.85
C PRO A 70 -0.40 2.07 24.80
N SER A 71 0.75 1.86 25.46
CA SER A 71 1.85 2.83 25.47
C SER A 71 2.59 2.90 24.13
N VAL A 72 2.43 1.86 23.29
CA VAL A 72 3.07 1.69 21.99
C VAL A 72 2.07 1.76 20.83
N ALA A 73 0.88 1.14 20.98
CA ALA A 73 -0.11 1.03 19.92
C ALA A 73 -0.57 2.38 19.34
N GLY A 74 -0.55 3.45 20.14
CA GLY A 74 -0.88 4.81 19.70
C GLY A 74 0.30 5.64 19.18
N LYS A 75 1.52 5.07 19.05
CA LYS A 75 2.76 5.81 18.78
C LYS A 75 3.60 5.21 17.64
N ILE A 76 2.94 4.70 16.60
CA ILE A 76 3.60 4.07 15.46
C ILE A 76 3.75 4.98 14.23
N GLY A 77 3.25 6.22 14.29
CA GLY A 77 3.39 7.20 13.21
C GLY A 77 4.83 7.67 13.07
N ILE A 78 5.39 7.56 11.87
CA ILE A 78 6.78 7.96 11.58
C ILE A 78 6.79 8.96 10.42
N TRP A 79 7.46 10.10 10.64
CA TRP A 79 7.60 11.16 9.64
C TRP A 79 9.01 11.18 9.04
N VAL A 80 9.13 10.92 7.74
CA VAL A 80 10.40 10.98 7.00
C VAL A 80 10.57 12.38 6.41
N SER A 81 11.44 13.20 6.99
CA SER A 81 11.70 14.58 6.56
C SER A 81 13.06 14.75 5.88
N GLY A 82 13.20 15.80 5.07
CA GLY A 82 14.45 16.09 4.33
C GLY A 82 14.22 16.94 3.07
N TYR A 83 15.28 17.55 2.56
CA TYR A 83 15.23 18.44 1.40
C TYR A 83 14.87 17.71 0.09
N PHE A 84 14.48 18.45 -0.95
CA PHE A 84 14.28 17.86 -2.28
C PHE A 84 15.56 17.18 -2.78
N GLY A 85 15.43 16.00 -3.42
CA GLY A 85 16.58 15.23 -3.91
C GLY A 85 17.40 14.49 -2.84
N SER A 86 17.02 14.54 -1.56
CA SER A 86 17.72 13.82 -0.47
C SER A 86 17.50 12.30 -0.43
N GLY A 87 16.62 11.77 -1.29
CA GLY A 87 16.35 10.32 -1.37
C GLY A 87 15.20 9.82 -0.49
N LYS A 88 14.34 10.68 0.06
CA LYS A 88 13.18 10.28 0.88
C LYS A 88 12.27 9.24 0.23
N SER A 89 11.80 9.52 -0.98
CA SER A 89 10.94 8.60 -1.75
C SER A 89 11.62 7.26 -1.99
N HIS A 90 12.92 7.27 -2.30
CA HIS A 90 13.71 6.05 -2.45
C HIS A 90 13.86 5.30 -1.13
N PHE A 91 14.12 5.99 -0.01
CA PHE A 91 14.17 5.38 1.32
C PHE A 91 12.84 4.72 1.70
N ILE A 92 11.72 5.43 1.53
CA ILE A 92 10.37 4.91 1.79
C ILE A 92 10.08 3.69 0.89
N LYS A 93 10.46 3.75 -0.39
CA LYS A 93 10.27 2.63 -1.32
C LYS A 93 11.07 1.39 -0.90
N ILE A 94 12.34 1.54 -0.56
CA ILE A 94 13.18 0.43 -0.09
C ILE A 94 12.67 -0.12 1.24
N LEU A 95 12.22 0.75 2.14
CA LEU A 95 11.59 0.35 3.39
C LEU A 95 10.28 -0.41 3.13
N SER A 96 9.51 -0.06 2.11
CA SER A 96 8.29 -0.79 1.73
C SER A 96 8.59 -2.23 1.30
N TYR A 97 9.67 -2.44 0.53
CA TYR A 97 10.13 -3.77 0.15
C TYR A 97 10.58 -4.57 1.36
N LEU A 98 11.32 -3.93 2.26
CA LEU A 98 11.83 -4.55 3.47
C LEU A 98 10.69 -4.96 4.41
N LEU A 99 9.76 -4.05 4.71
CA LEU A 99 8.61 -4.30 5.59
C LEU A 99 7.65 -5.37 5.06
N GLY A 100 7.44 -5.41 3.74
CA GLY A 100 6.64 -6.46 3.09
C GLY A 100 7.43 -7.74 2.83
N ASN A 101 8.72 -7.76 3.22
CA ASN A 101 9.70 -8.80 2.91
C ASN A 101 9.60 -9.32 1.47
N GLN A 102 9.50 -8.37 0.53
CA GLN A 102 9.12 -8.64 -0.85
C GLN A 102 10.06 -9.63 -1.52
N LYS A 103 9.47 -10.53 -2.31
CA LYS A 103 10.21 -11.47 -3.13
C LYS A 103 10.76 -10.74 -4.35
N ALA A 104 12.03 -10.98 -4.64
CA ALA A 104 12.74 -10.48 -5.79
C ALA A 104 13.32 -11.65 -6.58
N VAL A 105 13.24 -11.57 -7.90
CA VAL A 105 13.70 -12.62 -8.81
C VAL A 105 14.59 -12.02 -9.88
N ASN A 106 15.76 -12.62 -10.06
CA ASN A 106 16.67 -12.28 -11.15
C ASN A 106 17.23 -13.58 -11.74
N ASP A 107 16.93 -13.79 -13.03
CA ASP A 107 17.19 -15.03 -13.74
C ASP A 107 16.70 -16.28 -12.98
N SER A 108 17.63 -17.06 -12.43
CA SER A 108 17.37 -18.28 -11.68
C SER A 108 17.46 -18.10 -10.16
N GLN A 109 17.76 -16.89 -9.68
CA GLN A 109 17.90 -16.59 -8.27
C GLN A 109 16.61 -15.95 -7.73
N THR A 110 16.18 -16.41 -6.57
CA THR A 110 15.10 -15.81 -5.80
C THR A 110 15.64 -15.43 -4.44
N LYS A 111 15.36 -14.20 -4.02
CA LYS A 111 15.68 -13.70 -2.68
C LYS A 111 14.50 -12.94 -2.11
N VAL A 112 14.38 -12.89 -0.79
CA VAL A 112 13.47 -11.96 -0.11
C VAL A 112 14.21 -10.72 0.34
N ALA A 113 13.51 -9.61 0.52
CA ALA A 113 14.13 -8.30 0.77
C ALA A 113 15.16 -8.31 1.91
N ILE A 114 14.88 -8.98 3.04
CA ILE A 114 15.79 -9.05 4.18
C ILE A 114 17.14 -9.71 3.86
N GLU A 115 17.21 -10.60 2.87
CA GLU A 115 18.45 -11.29 2.49
C GLU A 115 19.45 -10.34 1.83
N PHE A 116 18.98 -9.33 1.11
CA PHE A 116 19.84 -8.29 0.54
C PHE A 116 20.51 -7.44 1.61
N PHE A 117 19.87 -7.28 2.78
CA PHE A 117 20.40 -6.44 3.86
C PHE A 117 21.42 -7.15 4.75
N LYS A 118 21.57 -8.47 4.63
CA LYS A 118 22.49 -9.26 5.45
C LYS A 118 23.94 -8.81 5.35
N GLU A 119 24.38 -8.41 4.16
CA GLU A 119 25.74 -7.93 3.90
C GLU A 119 25.84 -6.39 3.96
N LYS A 120 24.69 -5.70 4.00
CA LYS A 120 24.61 -4.23 3.98
C LYS A 120 24.54 -3.63 5.39
N ILE A 121 24.11 -4.42 6.36
CA ILE A 121 24.02 -4.03 7.77
C ILE A 121 25.11 -4.77 8.54
N SER A 122 26.09 -4.02 9.04
CA SER A 122 27.22 -4.59 9.76
C SER A 122 26.91 -4.90 11.22
N ASP A 123 25.91 -4.24 11.82
CA ASP A 123 25.48 -4.47 13.19
C ASP A 123 24.49 -5.65 13.29
N PRO A 124 24.86 -6.77 13.94
CA PRO A 124 23.98 -7.92 14.09
C PRO A 124 22.70 -7.62 14.89
N LEU A 125 22.72 -6.64 15.80
CA LEU A 125 21.54 -6.26 16.59
C LEU A 125 20.51 -5.59 15.68
N LEU A 126 20.91 -4.57 14.93
CA LEU A 126 20.03 -3.90 13.96
C LEU A 126 19.49 -4.89 12.94
N TYR A 127 20.32 -5.78 12.40
CA TYR A 127 19.85 -6.82 11.48
C TYR A 127 18.80 -7.73 12.14
N GLY A 128 19.03 -8.13 13.39
CA GLY A 128 18.09 -8.93 14.19
C GLY A 128 16.74 -8.23 14.39
N ASP A 129 16.76 -6.94 14.71
CA ASP A 129 15.54 -6.13 14.91
C ASP A 129 14.72 -6.02 13.62
N ILE A 130 15.40 -5.76 12.50
CA ILE A 130 14.77 -5.73 11.18
C ILE A 130 14.18 -7.10 10.85
N HIS A 131 14.98 -8.16 10.99
CA HIS A 131 14.53 -9.52 10.71
C HIS A 131 13.30 -9.90 11.54
N ALA A 132 13.26 -9.54 12.83
CA ALA A 132 12.12 -9.77 13.70
C ALA A 132 10.87 -8.98 13.26
N ALA A 133 11.05 -7.75 12.78
CA ALA A 133 9.97 -6.89 12.31
C ALA A 133 9.35 -7.36 10.98
N VAL A 134 10.18 -7.82 10.04
CA VAL A 134 9.75 -8.18 8.67
C VAL A 134 9.29 -9.63 8.52
N ASN A 135 9.61 -10.50 9.49
CA ASN A 135 9.18 -11.90 9.48
C ASN A 135 7.73 -12.09 10.01
N ARG A 136 6.88 -11.08 9.81
CA ARG A 136 5.47 -11.03 10.24
C ARG A 136 4.60 -10.77 9.02
N ASN A 137 3.36 -11.29 9.02
CA ASN A 137 2.43 -11.04 7.93
C ASN A 137 2.01 -9.55 7.88
N THR A 138 2.72 -8.77 7.06
CA THR A 138 2.57 -7.32 6.94
C THR A 138 2.17 -6.94 5.52
N GLU A 139 0.94 -6.44 5.38
CA GLU A 139 0.44 -5.82 4.17
C GLU A 139 1.02 -4.41 4.04
N VAL A 140 1.81 -4.19 3.00
CA VAL A 140 2.45 -2.89 2.77
C VAL A 140 1.78 -2.19 1.60
N ILE A 141 1.31 -0.96 1.85
CA ILE A 141 0.66 -0.11 0.86
C ILE A 141 1.52 1.15 0.71
N LEU A 142 2.24 1.25 -0.40
CA LEU A 142 3.01 2.42 -0.78
C LEU A 142 2.26 3.21 -1.84
N PHE A 143 2.06 4.51 -1.62
CA PHE A 143 1.45 5.38 -2.62
C PHE A 143 1.95 6.82 -2.50
N ASN A 144 1.88 7.55 -3.60
CA ASN A 144 2.06 8.99 -3.63
C ASN A 144 0.71 9.66 -3.43
N ILE A 145 0.58 10.56 -2.46
CA ILE A 145 -0.71 11.20 -2.16
C ILE A 145 -1.09 12.26 -3.20
N ASP A 146 -0.11 13.00 -3.74
CA ASP A 146 -0.33 14.06 -4.75
C ASP A 146 -0.91 13.47 -6.04
N SER A 147 -0.52 12.24 -6.43
CA SER A 147 -1.03 11.58 -7.64
C SER A 147 -2.40 10.93 -7.48
N ARG A 148 -2.85 10.69 -6.24
CA ARG A 148 -4.08 9.96 -5.92
C ARG A 148 -5.23 10.86 -5.44
N ALA A 149 -4.92 12.10 -5.07
CA ALA A 149 -5.90 13.06 -4.59
C ALA A 149 -6.67 13.72 -5.74
N ASP A 150 -7.98 13.87 -5.55
CA ASP A 150 -8.81 14.66 -6.46
C ASP A 150 -8.73 16.14 -6.09
N THR A 151 -8.63 17.00 -7.12
CA THR A 151 -8.41 18.46 -6.96
C THR A 151 -9.58 19.17 -6.24
N GLU A 152 -10.75 18.54 -6.21
CA GLU A 152 -11.98 19.11 -5.63
C GLU A 152 -12.15 18.83 -4.14
N ASP A 153 -11.43 17.84 -3.60
CA ASP A 153 -11.55 17.41 -2.21
C ASP A 153 -10.66 18.24 -1.28
N LYS A 154 -11.19 19.35 -0.76
CA LYS A 154 -10.40 20.26 0.09
C LYS A 154 -10.38 19.89 1.57
N GLU A 155 -11.47 19.34 2.10
CA GLU A 155 -11.57 19.09 3.54
C GLU A 155 -11.15 17.66 3.92
N ASP A 156 -11.64 16.61 3.27
CA ASP A 156 -11.35 15.21 3.66
C ASP A 156 -10.42 14.46 2.70
N ALA A 157 -9.60 15.22 1.96
CA ALA A 157 -8.72 14.73 0.91
C ALA A 157 -7.84 13.54 1.37
N ILE A 158 -7.21 13.67 2.54
CA ILE A 158 -6.30 12.65 3.07
C ILE A 158 -7.06 11.35 3.32
N LEU A 159 -8.15 11.39 4.09
CA LEU A 159 -8.93 10.21 4.44
C LEU A 159 -9.51 9.52 3.21
N LYS A 160 -9.98 10.30 2.23
CA LYS A 160 -10.46 9.79 0.95
C LYS A 160 -9.38 9.06 0.16
N VAL A 161 -8.16 9.60 0.09
CA VAL A 161 -7.04 8.92 -0.58
C VAL A 161 -6.69 7.61 0.14
N PHE A 162 -6.63 7.61 1.47
CA PHE A 162 -6.39 6.37 2.23
C PHE A 162 -7.46 5.32 1.95
N LEU A 163 -8.74 5.71 1.95
CA LEU A 163 -9.83 4.81 1.61
C LEU A 163 -9.73 4.30 0.16
N ARG A 164 -9.42 5.18 -0.79
CA ARG A 164 -9.25 4.85 -2.21
C ARG A 164 -8.18 3.78 -2.40
N VAL A 165 -6.99 4.00 -1.86
CA VAL A 165 -5.87 3.07 -1.99
C VAL A 165 -6.14 1.76 -1.23
N PHE A 166 -6.80 1.84 -0.07
CA PHE A 166 -7.24 0.65 0.66
C PHE A 166 -8.23 -0.18 -0.17
N ASN A 167 -9.26 0.45 -0.76
CA ASN A 167 -10.25 -0.22 -1.61
C ASN A 167 -9.60 -0.89 -2.83
N GLU A 168 -8.73 -0.16 -3.52
CA GLU A 168 -7.98 -0.68 -4.67
C GLU A 168 -7.14 -1.89 -4.29
N ARG A 169 -6.47 -1.86 -3.13
CA ARG A 169 -5.69 -2.99 -2.63
C ARG A 169 -6.55 -4.24 -2.39
N LEU A 170 -7.82 -4.06 -2.03
CA LEU A 170 -8.79 -5.15 -1.85
C LEU A 170 -9.50 -5.56 -3.15
N GLY A 171 -9.23 -4.88 -4.28
CA GLY A 171 -9.92 -5.12 -5.56
C GLY A 171 -11.28 -4.44 -5.69
N TYR A 172 -11.66 -3.60 -4.74
CA TYR A 172 -12.91 -2.83 -4.77
C TYR A 172 -12.78 -1.56 -5.62
N CYS A 173 -13.90 -0.88 -5.85
CA CYS A 173 -13.98 0.36 -6.60
C CYS A 173 -13.18 1.47 -5.90
N ALA A 174 -12.18 2.01 -6.57
CA ALA A 174 -11.34 3.07 -6.02
C ALA A 174 -12.06 4.42 -6.05
N ASP A 175 -12.81 4.69 -7.12
CA ASP A 175 -13.32 6.03 -7.44
C ASP A 175 -14.65 6.34 -6.75
N HIS A 176 -15.41 5.31 -6.37
CA HIS A 176 -16.72 5.45 -5.72
C HIS A 176 -16.76 4.73 -4.36
N PRO A 177 -16.52 5.45 -3.24
CA PRO A 177 -16.48 4.88 -1.89
C PRO A 177 -17.73 4.08 -1.48
N HIS A 178 -18.92 4.54 -1.88
CA HIS A 178 -20.19 3.86 -1.61
C HIS A 178 -20.32 2.54 -2.39
N ILE A 179 -19.80 2.49 -3.62
CA ILE A 179 -19.75 1.25 -4.40
C ILE A 179 -18.76 0.26 -3.77
N ALA A 180 -17.60 0.73 -3.34
CA ALA A 180 -16.65 -0.11 -2.61
C ALA A 180 -17.23 -0.67 -1.31
N HIS A 181 -18.06 0.12 -0.61
CA HIS A 181 -18.75 -0.36 0.58
C HIS A 181 -19.76 -1.46 0.25
N LEU A 182 -20.51 -1.31 -0.85
CA LEU A 182 -21.41 -2.34 -1.37
C LEU A 182 -20.64 -3.64 -1.68
N GLU A 183 -19.54 -3.55 -2.41
CA GLU A 183 -18.70 -4.71 -2.76
C GLU A 183 -18.16 -5.39 -1.51
N ARG A 184 -17.71 -4.61 -0.51
CA ARG A 184 -17.24 -5.11 0.78
C ARG A 184 -18.32 -5.86 1.56
N GLU A 185 -19.55 -5.35 1.58
CA GLU A 185 -20.68 -6.01 2.24
C GLU A 185 -21.01 -7.34 1.59
N LEU A 186 -21.07 -7.38 0.25
CA LEU A 186 -21.31 -8.63 -0.50
C LEU A 186 -20.20 -9.64 -0.26
N ASP A 187 -18.95 -9.20 -0.30
CA ASP A 187 -17.80 -10.05 -0.11
C ASP A 187 -17.76 -10.63 1.32
N SER A 188 -18.06 -9.81 2.34
CA SER A 188 -18.15 -10.27 3.73
C SER A 188 -19.17 -11.40 3.95
N ARG A 189 -20.18 -11.50 3.08
CA ARG A 189 -21.26 -12.49 3.14
C ARG A 189 -21.07 -13.64 2.16
N GLY A 190 -19.96 -13.67 1.40
CA GLY A 190 -19.74 -14.65 0.33
C GLY A 190 -20.70 -14.50 -0.86
N GLN A 191 -21.29 -13.32 -1.03
CA GLN A 191 -22.31 -13.01 -2.04
C GLN A 191 -21.77 -12.24 -3.24
N TYR A 192 -20.49 -11.85 -3.21
CA TYR A 192 -19.90 -11.02 -4.26
C TYR A 192 -19.74 -11.75 -5.60
N GLU A 193 -19.24 -12.99 -5.59
CA GLU A 193 -19.14 -13.79 -6.83
C GLU A 193 -20.51 -14.10 -7.46
N PRO A 194 -21.55 -14.52 -6.71
CA PRO A 194 -22.91 -14.63 -7.23
C PRO A 194 -23.44 -13.33 -7.84
N PHE A 195 -23.17 -12.19 -7.21
CA PHE A 195 -23.55 -10.87 -7.72
C PHE A 195 -22.88 -10.58 -9.06
N LYS A 196 -21.56 -10.74 -9.16
CA LYS A 196 -20.80 -10.51 -10.39
C LYS A 196 -21.27 -11.42 -11.52
N ALA A 197 -21.47 -12.72 -11.23
CA ALA A 197 -21.95 -13.68 -12.22
C ALA A 197 -23.34 -13.29 -12.74
N LYS A 198 -24.26 -12.86 -11.85
CA LYS A 198 -25.59 -12.46 -12.28
C LYS A 198 -25.59 -11.14 -13.05
N PHE A 199 -24.75 -10.18 -12.64
CA PHE A 199 -24.59 -8.93 -13.36
C PHE A 199 -24.08 -9.17 -14.78
N ALA A 200 -23.08 -10.03 -14.95
CA ALA A 200 -22.54 -10.38 -16.26
C ALA A 200 -23.55 -11.11 -17.16
N GLU A 201 -24.44 -11.92 -16.59
CA GLU A 201 -25.55 -12.54 -17.34
C GLU A 201 -26.53 -11.48 -17.88
N LEU A 202 -26.76 -10.38 -17.15
CA LEU A 202 -27.72 -9.34 -17.51
C LEU A 202 -27.15 -8.32 -18.50
N THR A 203 -25.88 -7.92 -18.33
CA THR A 203 -25.25 -6.85 -19.13
C THR A 203 -24.36 -7.37 -20.25
N GLY A 204 -23.86 -8.60 -20.14
CA GLY A 204 -22.82 -9.14 -21.02
C GLY A 204 -21.40 -8.59 -20.75
N SER A 205 -21.20 -7.82 -19.68
CA SER A 205 -19.91 -7.27 -19.25
C SER A 205 -19.60 -7.65 -17.80
N SER A 206 -18.33 -7.59 -17.41
CA SER A 206 -17.97 -7.79 -16.01
C SER A 206 -18.47 -6.62 -15.15
N TRP A 207 -18.67 -6.88 -13.85
CA TRP A 207 -19.03 -5.82 -12.91
C TRP A 207 -17.91 -4.77 -12.81
N GLU A 208 -16.67 -5.23 -12.78
CA GLU A 208 -15.46 -4.42 -12.66
C GLU A 208 -15.29 -3.43 -13.81
N GLU A 209 -15.76 -3.76 -15.02
CA GLU A 209 -15.72 -2.87 -16.19
C GLU A 209 -16.84 -1.82 -16.20
N GLN A 210 -17.94 -2.07 -15.50
CA GLN A 210 -19.15 -1.22 -15.55
C GLN A 210 -19.38 -0.41 -14.27
N ARG A 211 -18.71 -0.76 -13.16
CA ARG A 211 -18.91 -0.11 -11.85
C ARG A 211 -18.60 1.38 -11.84
N ASP A 212 -17.74 1.88 -12.73
CA ASP A 212 -17.45 3.32 -12.86
C ASP A 212 -18.62 4.08 -13.49
N ALA A 213 -19.47 3.38 -14.25
CA ALA A 213 -20.67 3.89 -14.88
C ALA A 213 -21.95 3.32 -14.24
N TYR A 214 -21.91 2.95 -12.95
CA TYR A 214 -23.01 2.28 -12.24
C TYR A 214 -24.36 3.02 -12.34
N GLY A 215 -24.34 4.35 -12.54
CA GLY A 215 -25.52 5.17 -12.77
C GLY A 215 -26.37 4.74 -13.97
N PHE A 216 -25.76 4.14 -14.99
CA PHE A 216 -26.45 3.64 -16.20
C PHE A 216 -26.95 2.20 -16.06
N CYS A 217 -26.43 1.44 -15.09
CA CYS A 217 -26.74 0.02 -14.89
C CYS A 217 -27.47 -0.23 -13.56
N ARG A 218 -28.24 0.75 -13.06
CA ARG A 218 -28.91 0.67 -11.76
C ARG A 218 -29.92 -0.49 -11.68
N ASP A 219 -30.65 -0.72 -12.76
CA ASP A 219 -31.66 -1.79 -12.82
C ASP A 219 -31.00 -3.17 -12.79
N GLU A 220 -29.94 -3.37 -13.56
CA GLU A 220 -29.17 -4.61 -13.60
C GLU A 220 -28.43 -4.85 -12.29
N MET A 221 -27.87 -3.79 -11.69
CA MET A 221 -27.25 -3.83 -10.37
C MET A 221 -28.26 -4.24 -9.29
N ALA A 222 -29.48 -3.66 -9.28
CA ALA A 222 -30.53 -4.02 -8.34
C ALA A 222 -30.99 -5.48 -8.50
N LYS A 223 -31.13 -5.97 -9.74
CA LYS A 223 -31.48 -7.37 -10.02
C LYS A 223 -30.39 -8.35 -9.60
N ALA A 224 -29.13 -8.02 -9.88
CA ALA A 224 -27.99 -8.81 -9.44
C ALA A 224 -27.88 -8.85 -7.91
N TRP A 225 -28.13 -7.72 -7.25
CA TRP A 225 -28.19 -7.61 -5.79
C TRP A 225 -29.32 -8.46 -5.21
N ALA A 226 -30.54 -8.37 -5.74
CA ALA A 226 -31.69 -9.16 -5.29
C ALA A 226 -31.38 -10.66 -5.37
N TYR A 227 -30.77 -11.09 -6.48
CA TYR A 227 -30.36 -12.48 -6.66
C TYR A 227 -29.29 -12.93 -5.67
N ALA A 228 -28.23 -12.15 -5.48
CA ALA A 228 -27.11 -12.50 -4.60
C ALA A 228 -27.49 -12.49 -3.12
N THR A 229 -28.34 -11.55 -2.72
CA THR A 229 -28.73 -11.33 -1.31
C THR A 229 -30.01 -12.07 -0.90
N GLY A 230 -30.82 -12.51 -1.86
CA GLY A 230 -32.14 -13.09 -1.63
C GLY A 230 -33.20 -12.07 -1.19
N GLN A 231 -32.93 -10.77 -1.33
CA GLN A 231 -33.88 -9.70 -1.02
C GLN A 231 -34.94 -9.56 -2.12
N SER A 232 -36.06 -8.91 -1.79
CA SER A 232 -37.07 -8.57 -2.79
C SER A 232 -36.55 -7.51 -3.75
N ASP A 233 -37.08 -7.49 -4.98
CA ASP A 233 -36.72 -6.49 -5.99
C ASP A 233 -36.95 -5.06 -5.47
N VAL A 234 -38.06 -4.83 -4.77
CA VAL A 234 -38.41 -3.52 -4.20
C VAL A 234 -37.38 -3.07 -3.15
N SER A 235 -36.97 -3.96 -2.25
CA SER A 235 -35.95 -3.67 -1.24
C SER A 235 -34.59 -3.41 -1.89
N SER A 236 -34.28 -4.15 -2.96
CA SER A 236 -33.02 -4.04 -3.69
C SER A 236 -32.92 -2.71 -4.42
N VAL A 237 -33.97 -2.29 -5.13
CA VAL A 237 -34.03 -0.97 -5.77
C VAL A 237 -33.88 0.15 -4.74
N GLN A 238 -34.62 0.09 -3.62
CA GLN A 238 -34.49 1.08 -2.54
C GLN A 238 -33.08 1.13 -1.94
N SER A 239 -32.43 -0.03 -1.79
CA SER A 239 -31.04 -0.08 -1.30
C SER A 239 -30.10 0.60 -2.29
N MET A 240 -30.27 0.37 -3.58
CA MET A 240 -29.43 1.00 -4.63
C MET A 240 -29.68 2.51 -4.74
N GLU A 241 -30.92 2.98 -4.56
CA GLU A 241 -31.26 4.41 -4.56
C GLU A 241 -30.64 5.17 -3.37
N ASN A 242 -30.49 4.51 -2.22
CA ASN A 242 -29.96 5.12 -1.00
C ASN A 242 -28.46 4.88 -0.77
N LEU A 243 -27.75 4.21 -1.70
CA LEU A 243 -26.33 3.88 -1.55
C LEU A 243 -25.45 5.09 -1.22
N GLU A 244 -25.65 6.19 -1.95
CA GLU A 244 -24.86 7.41 -1.79
C GLU A 244 -25.21 8.13 -0.48
N SER A 245 -26.48 8.18 -0.10
CA SER A 245 -26.94 8.91 1.08
C SER A 245 -26.67 8.18 2.40
N MET A 246 -26.57 6.85 2.37
CA MET A 246 -26.26 6.02 3.54
C MET A 246 -24.76 5.90 3.83
N PHE A 247 -23.91 6.26 2.87
CA PHE A 247 -22.46 6.17 3.05
C PHE A 247 -21.93 7.42 3.76
N THR A 248 -21.32 7.23 4.93
CA THR A 248 -20.62 8.28 5.67
C THR A 248 -19.15 7.92 5.84
N LEU A 249 -18.28 8.78 5.33
CA LEU A 249 -16.83 8.64 5.50
C LEU A 249 -16.37 9.41 6.73
N ASP A 250 -15.88 8.68 7.72
CA ASP A 250 -15.18 9.22 8.89
C ASP A 250 -14.03 8.29 9.31
N ILE A 251 -13.18 8.77 10.22
CA ILE A 251 -12.01 8.04 10.71
C ILE A 251 -12.43 6.73 11.40
N ALA A 252 -13.54 6.74 12.14
CA ALA A 252 -14.01 5.58 12.90
C ALA A 252 -14.44 4.43 11.97
N ASN A 253 -15.17 4.75 10.90
CA ASN A 253 -15.59 3.81 9.87
C ASN A 253 -14.39 3.28 9.09
N PHE A 254 -13.44 4.14 8.72
CA PHE A 254 -12.21 3.69 8.08
C PHE A 254 -11.43 2.69 8.95
N CYS A 255 -11.17 3.04 10.22
CA CYS A 255 -10.52 2.15 11.18
C CYS A 255 -11.31 0.85 11.40
N LYS A 256 -12.64 0.91 11.40
CA LYS A 256 -13.51 -0.28 11.46
C LYS A 256 -13.29 -1.19 10.25
N TRP A 257 -13.30 -0.66 9.03
CA TRP A 257 -13.11 -1.46 7.82
C TRP A 257 -11.71 -2.07 7.72
N VAL A 258 -10.66 -1.31 8.10
CA VAL A 258 -9.29 -1.84 8.15
C VAL A 258 -9.19 -2.98 9.17
N ARG A 259 -9.76 -2.81 10.38
CA ARG A 259 -9.80 -3.86 11.39
C ARG A 259 -10.57 -5.09 10.93
N GLU A 260 -11.76 -4.92 10.33
CA GLU A 260 -12.52 -6.04 9.76
C GLU A 260 -11.70 -6.83 8.73
N TYR A 261 -10.90 -6.14 7.91
CA TYR A 261 -9.99 -6.80 6.98
C TYR A 261 -8.84 -7.54 7.68
N LEU A 262 -8.26 -6.97 8.73
CA LEU A 262 -7.17 -7.61 9.49
C LEU A 262 -7.66 -8.80 10.34
N ASP A 263 -8.89 -8.74 10.84
CA ASP A 263 -9.55 -9.78 11.65
C ASP A 263 -10.01 -10.98 10.79
N ARG A 264 -10.23 -10.76 9.47
CA ARG A 264 -10.49 -11.85 8.52
C ARG A 264 -9.28 -12.78 8.51
N SER A 265 -9.48 -13.98 9.05
CA SER A 265 -8.41 -14.87 9.47
C SER A 265 -7.48 -15.25 8.32
N ASP A 266 -6.17 -15.08 8.53
CA ASP A 266 -5.17 -15.88 7.84
C ASP A 266 -5.28 -17.33 8.41
N PRO A 267 -5.40 -18.37 7.56
CA PRO A 267 -5.34 -19.77 7.99
C PRO A 267 -4.12 -20.12 8.86
N SER A 268 -3.05 -19.31 8.80
CA SER A 268 -1.81 -19.48 9.56
C SER A 268 -1.92 -19.13 11.06
N GLY A 269 -2.96 -18.39 11.47
CA GLY A 269 -3.13 -17.93 12.85
C GLY A 269 -2.21 -16.77 13.26
N ASP A 270 -1.39 -16.23 12.35
CA ASP A 270 -0.55 -15.06 12.61
C ASP A 270 -1.35 -13.76 12.39
N SER A 271 -1.22 -12.80 13.31
CA SER A 271 -1.97 -11.54 13.22
C SER A 271 -1.51 -10.74 12.00
N LYS A 272 -2.44 -10.50 11.06
CA LYS A 272 -2.20 -9.67 9.88
C LYS A 272 -2.00 -8.21 10.31
N ARG A 273 -1.09 -7.52 9.61
CA ARG A 273 -0.78 -6.10 9.84
C ARG A 273 -0.90 -5.33 8.55
N MET A 274 -1.08 -4.02 8.67
CA MET A 274 -1.08 -3.12 7.54
C MET A 274 -0.22 -1.90 7.83
N VAL A 275 0.64 -1.55 6.88
CA VAL A 275 1.47 -0.35 6.94
C VAL A 275 1.21 0.48 5.70
N PHE A 276 0.79 1.73 5.91
CA PHE A 276 0.69 2.74 4.86
C PHE A 276 1.97 3.55 4.82
N LEU A 277 2.63 3.56 3.67
CA LEU A 277 3.76 4.43 3.38
C LEU A 277 3.30 5.48 2.37
N VAL A 278 3.29 6.73 2.80
CA VAL A 278 2.73 7.83 2.02
C VAL A 278 3.85 8.76 1.60
N ASP A 279 4.07 8.87 0.30
CA ASP A 279 5.04 9.80 -0.28
C ASP A 279 4.39 11.15 -0.60
N GLU A 280 5.21 12.20 -0.66
CA GLU A 280 4.84 13.59 -0.99
C GLU A 280 3.82 14.26 -0.05
N VAL A 281 3.56 13.70 1.14
CA VAL A 281 2.65 14.29 2.15
C VAL A 281 2.98 15.74 2.50
N GLY A 282 4.26 16.08 2.65
CA GLY A 282 4.67 17.44 2.96
C GLY A 282 4.34 18.44 1.84
N GLN A 283 4.42 18.00 0.59
CA GLN A 283 4.06 18.81 -0.57
C GLN A 283 2.55 18.97 -0.69
N PHE A 284 1.81 17.88 -0.49
CA PHE A 284 0.35 17.85 -0.51
C PHE A 284 -0.30 18.77 0.52
N ILE A 285 0.19 18.75 1.76
CA ILE A 285 -0.25 19.67 2.81
C ILE A 285 0.11 21.11 2.45
N GLY A 286 1.30 21.31 1.86
CA GLY A 286 1.84 22.61 1.51
C GLY A 286 1.81 23.57 2.71
N ASN A 287 1.07 24.66 2.56
CA ASN A 287 0.88 25.67 3.63
C ASN A 287 -0.49 25.56 4.32
N ASN A 288 -1.25 24.48 4.10
CA ASN A 288 -2.59 24.33 4.65
C ASN A 288 -2.54 23.76 6.09
N THR A 289 -2.57 24.65 7.08
CA THR A 289 -2.55 24.28 8.50
C THR A 289 -3.74 23.38 8.90
N GLN A 290 -4.90 23.48 8.23
CA GLN A 290 -6.04 22.62 8.53
C GLN A 290 -5.79 21.17 8.13
N MET A 291 -5.16 20.93 6.98
CA MET A 291 -4.74 19.58 6.57
C MET A 291 -3.69 18.99 7.51
N MET A 292 -2.77 19.83 8.02
CA MET A 292 -1.80 19.40 9.02
C MET A 292 -2.47 18.95 10.33
N LEU A 293 -3.49 19.69 10.81
CA LEU A 293 -4.25 19.31 12.00
C LEU A 293 -5.04 18.01 11.79
N LYS A 294 -5.62 17.79 10.61
CA LYS A 294 -6.32 16.54 10.27
C LYS A 294 -5.41 15.31 10.22
N LEU A 295 -4.10 15.50 10.03
CA LEU A 295 -3.13 14.41 10.07
C LEU A 295 -2.78 13.98 11.52
N GLN A 296 -3.08 14.82 12.50
CA GLN A 296 -2.85 14.53 13.92
C GLN A 296 -3.99 13.76 14.58
N THR A 297 -5.17 13.73 13.94
CA THR A 297 -6.42 13.15 14.44
C THR A 297 -6.76 11.89 13.67
#